data_AF-A0A7W0GEN9-F1
#
_entry.id   AF-A0A7W0GEN9-F1
#
_cell.length_a   1.000
_cell.length_b   1.000
_cell.length_c   1.000
_cell.angle_alpha   90.00
_cell.angle_beta   90.00
_cell.angle_gamma   90.00
#
_symmetry.space_group_name_H-M   'P 1'
#
loop_
_entity.id
_entity.type
_entity.pdbx_description
1 polymer ?
#
loop_
_entity_poly.entity_id
_entity_poly.type
_entity_poly.pdbx_seq_one_letter_code
_entity_poly.pdbx_strand_id
1 'polypeptide(L)'
;LAVLVALVSNGPITALLVLGVVVVVMQVEGHLLQPLLLGRAVKIHPLAVILAIAAGLLVAGIVGALIAVPLAACVNVATIYLVRGRYAVAEAPIAAEFDPDPKSQSNPTSLTTDGPAPSVPNGVTAE
;
A
#
# COMPACT_ATOMS: atom_id res chain seq x y z
N LEU A 1 -36.18 -0.18 1.67
CA LEU A 1 -37.35 -1.08 1.81
C LEU A 1 -37.98 -1.03 3.20
N ALA A 2 -37.21 -1.16 4.30
CA ALA A 2 -37.73 -1.13 5.67
C ALA A 2 -38.63 0.08 6.03
N VAL A 3 -38.26 1.29 5.57
CA VAL A 3 -39.03 2.52 5.82
C VAL A 3 -40.39 2.52 5.11
N LEU A 4 -40.44 2.00 3.88
CA LEU A 4 -41.69 1.87 3.12
C LEU A 4 -42.65 0.88 3.79
N VAL A 5 -42.13 -0.22 4.31
CA VAL A 5 -42.91 -1.21 5.06
C VAL A 5 -43.48 -0.58 6.33
N ALA A 6 -42.67 0.12 7.12
CA ALA A 6 -43.12 0.79 8.34
C ALA A 6 -44.20 1.86 8.11
N LEU A 7 -44.13 2.56 6.97
CA LEU A 7 -45.12 3.56 6.56
C LEU A 7 -46.49 2.96 6.29
N VAL A 8 -46.52 1.76 5.70
CA VAL A 8 -47.75 1.03 5.36
C VAL A 8 -48.38 0.34 6.58
N SER A 9 -47.58 -0.21 7.50
CA SER A 9 -48.10 -1.03 8.59
C SER A 9 -48.36 -0.26 9.89
N ASN A 10 -47.54 0.75 10.21
CA ASN A 10 -47.62 1.46 11.50
C ASN A 10 -47.76 2.99 11.36
N GLY A 11 -47.90 3.51 10.15
CA GLY A 11 -48.13 4.93 9.89
C GLY A 11 -46.86 5.81 9.85
N PRO A 12 -47.03 7.12 9.57
CA PRO A 12 -45.94 8.02 9.16
C PRO A 12 -44.93 8.34 10.26
N ILE A 13 -45.37 8.44 11.52
CA ILE A 13 -44.47 8.73 12.65
C ILE A 13 -43.47 7.59 12.85
N THR A 14 -43.95 6.35 12.79
CA THR A 14 -43.15 5.13 12.97
C THR A 14 -42.16 4.94 11.82
N ALA A 15 -42.57 5.25 10.60
CA ALA A 15 -41.69 5.23 9.42
C ALA A 15 -40.56 6.26 9.50
N LEU A 16 -40.85 7.46 10.00
CA LEU A 16 -39.85 8.52 10.15
C LEU A 16 -38.79 8.15 11.19
N LEU A 17 -39.21 7.48 12.28
CA LEU A 17 -38.30 6.98 13.32
C LEU A 17 -37.39 5.88 12.77
N VAL A 18 -37.94 4.91 12.02
CA VAL A 18 -37.15 3.87 11.35
C VAL A 18 -36.19 4.47 10.31
N LEU A 19 -36.64 5.46 9.54
CA LEU A 19 -35.78 6.18 8.59
C LEU A 19 -34.60 6.86 9.31
N GLY A 20 -34.86 7.54 10.42
CA GLY A 20 -33.82 8.16 11.23
C GLY A 20 -32.78 7.15 11.71
N VAL A 21 -33.23 6.02 12.28
CA VAL A 21 -32.33 4.95 12.75
C VAL A 21 -31.51 4.35 11.60
N VAL A 22 -32.13 4.06 10.45
CA VAL A 22 -31.43 3.51 9.28
C VAL A 22 -30.37 4.48 8.75
N VAL A 23 -30.67 5.78 8.72
CA VAL A 23 -29.70 6.81 8.32
C VAL A 23 -28.53 6.86 9.30
N VAL A 24 -28.80 6.79 10.61
CA VAL A 24 -27.73 6.76 11.64
C VAL A 24 -26.83 5.53 11.47
N VAL A 25 -27.41 4.35 11.26
CA VAL A 25 -26.62 3.11 11.00
C VAL A 25 -25.76 3.26 9.75
N MET A 26 -26.33 3.77 8.66
CA MET A 26 -25.60 3.99 7.41
C MET A 26 -24.47 5.01 7.55
N GLN A 27 -24.63 6.04 8.39
CA GLN A 27 -23.55 6.98 8.67
C GLN A 27 -22.43 6.33 9.48
N VAL A 28 -22.76 5.48 10.45
CA VAL A 28 -21.77 4.77 11.26
C VAL A 28 -20.95 3.82 10.38
N GLU A 29 -21.59 2.97 9.58
CA GLU A 29 -20.90 2.00 8.73
C GLU A 29 -20.14 2.66 7.57
N GLY A 30 -20.79 3.58 6.84
CA GLY A 30 -20.25 4.13 5.60
C GLY A 30 -19.35 5.36 5.78
N HIS A 31 -19.49 6.12 6.87
CA HIS A 31 -18.86 7.43 7.00
C HIS A 31 -17.89 7.57 8.18
N LEU A 32 -17.99 6.72 9.20
CA LEU A 32 -17.02 6.70 10.31
C LEU A 32 -16.15 5.45 10.28
N LEU A 33 -16.73 4.27 10.07
CA LEU A 33 -15.99 3.02 10.11
C LEU A 33 -15.09 2.83 8.87
N GLN A 34 -15.57 3.16 7.66
CA GLN A 34 -14.74 3.11 6.45
C GLN A 34 -13.49 4.02 6.51
N PRO A 35 -13.58 5.31 6.90
CA PRO A 35 -12.39 6.15 7.00
C PRO A 35 -11.53 5.85 8.23
N LEU A 36 -12.06 5.33 9.34
CA LEU A 36 -11.21 4.91 10.47
C LEU A 36 -10.35 3.69 10.12
N LEU A 37 -10.89 2.76 9.33
CA LEU A 37 -10.17 1.58 8.87
C LEU A 37 -9.12 1.93 7.79
N LEU A 38 -9.33 2.99 7.00
CA LEU A 38 -8.43 3.38 5.89
C LEU A 38 -7.56 4.64 6.17
N GLY A 39 -7.82 5.36 7.26
CA GLY A 39 -7.52 6.80 7.40
C GLY A 39 -6.11 7.22 7.80
N ARG A 40 -5.17 6.30 8.07
CA ARG A 40 -3.80 6.67 8.49
C ARG A 40 -2.74 6.69 7.38
N ALA A 41 -3.08 6.32 6.14
CA ALA A 41 -2.06 6.05 5.13
C ALA A 41 -1.94 7.10 4.01
N VAL A 42 -2.73 8.16 3.97
CA VAL A 42 -2.73 9.05 2.79
C VAL A 42 -2.62 10.53 3.19
N LYS A 43 -1.40 10.96 3.51
CA LYS A 43 -0.98 12.38 3.48
C LYS A 43 -0.84 12.91 2.03
N ILE A 44 -1.56 12.33 1.07
CA ILE A 44 -1.51 12.74 -0.34
C ILE A 44 -2.58 13.81 -0.54
N HIS A 45 -2.14 15.06 -0.50
CA HIS A 45 -2.77 16.31 -0.94
C HIS A 45 -4.25 16.24 -1.42
N PRO A 46 -5.24 16.11 -0.51
CA PRO A 46 -6.65 16.30 -0.86
C PRO A 46 -6.89 17.72 -1.41
N LEU A 47 -6.11 18.68 -0.89
CA LEU A 47 -6.09 20.07 -1.31
C LEU A 47 -5.75 20.24 -2.80
N ALA A 48 -4.82 19.45 -3.35
CA ALA A 48 -4.42 19.60 -4.76
C ALA A 48 -5.57 19.23 -5.71
N VAL A 49 -6.35 18.20 -5.36
CA VAL A 49 -7.52 17.79 -6.13
C VAL A 49 -8.58 18.88 -6.10
N ILE A 50 -8.86 19.45 -4.93
CA ILE A 50 -9.85 20.54 -4.77
C ILE A 50 -9.42 21.77 -5.58
N LEU A 51 -8.15 22.16 -5.53
CA LEU A 51 -7.63 23.29 -6.31
C LEU A 51 -7.68 23.03 -7.81
N ALA A 52 -7.36 21.82 -8.26
CA ALA A 52 -7.46 21.45 -9.68
C ALA A 52 -8.91 21.52 -10.17
N ILE A 53 -9.87 21.00 -9.38
CA ILE A 53 -11.30 21.08 -9.70
C ILE A 53 -11.74 22.54 -9.78
N ALA A 54 -11.38 23.37 -8.80
CA ALA A 54 -11.73 24.79 -8.79
C ALA A 54 -11.15 25.51 -10.03
N ALA A 55 -9.90 25.25 -10.38
CA ALA A 55 -9.28 25.80 -11.59
C ALA A 55 -9.98 25.34 -12.87
N GLY A 56 -10.31 24.05 -12.99
CA GLY A 56 -11.09 23.52 -14.11
C GLY A 56 -12.48 24.13 -14.21
N LEU A 57 -13.13 24.37 -13.06
CA LEU A 57 -14.42 25.02 -12.97
C LEU A 57 -14.37 26.48 -13.46
N LEU A 58 -13.31 27.22 -13.15
CA LEU A 58 -13.14 28.60 -13.60
C LEU A 58 -12.83 28.69 -15.11
N VAL A 59 -12.02 27.77 -15.66
CA VAL A 59 -11.58 27.83 -17.06
C VAL A 59 -12.63 27.31 -18.03
N ALA A 60 -13.32 26.21 -17.69
CA ALA A 60 -14.25 25.54 -18.61
C ALA A 60 -15.56 25.10 -17.93
N GLY A 61 -15.88 25.63 -16.74
CA GLY A 61 -17.11 25.30 -16.03
C GLY A 61 -17.16 23.84 -15.58
N ILE A 62 -18.37 23.29 -15.57
CA ILE A 62 -18.63 21.92 -15.12
C ILE A 62 -17.80 20.90 -15.92
N VAL A 63 -17.65 21.10 -17.23
CA VAL A 63 -16.85 20.21 -18.09
C VAL A 63 -15.38 20.20 -17.63
N GLY A 64 -14.83 21.37 -17.29
CA GLY A 64 -13.47 21.48 -16.77
C GLY A 64 -13.28 20.80 -15.42
N ALA A 65 -14.28 20.85 -14.54
CA ALA A 65 -14.23 20.12 -13.26
C ALA A 65 -14.23 18.59 -13.43
N LEU A 66 -14.97 18.05 -14.41
CA LEU A 66 -14.96 16.60 -14.69
C LEU A 66 -13.58 16.12 -15.17
N ILE A 67 -12.91 16.92 -16.00
CA ILE A 67 -11.58 16.61 -16.55
C ILE A 67 -10.48 16.88 -15.52
N ALA A 68 -10.67 17.82 -14.59
CA ALA A 68 -9.66 18.21 -13.61
C ALA A 68 -9.21 17.06 -12.70
N VAL A 69 -10.12 16.17 -12.31
CA VAL A 69 -9.82 15.04 -11.41
C VAL A 69 -8.78 14.07 -12.02
N PRO A 70 -9.01 13.47 -13.21
CA PRO A 70 -8.01 12.58 -13.81
C PRO A 70 -6.71 13.31 -14.16
N LEU A 71 -6.78 14.59 -14.54
CA LEU A 71 -5.59 15.39 -14.86
C LEU A 71 -4.72 15.63 -13.61
N ALA A 72 -5.34 15.98 -12.49
CA ALA A 72 -4.65 16.10 -11.20
C ALA A 72 -4.00 14.79 -10.76
N ALA A 73 -4.65 13.64 -11.02
CA ALA A 73 -4.08 12.33 -10.76
C ALA A 73 -2.84 12.07 -11.62
N CYS A 74 -2.88 12.36 -12.92
CA CYS A 74 -1.72 12.24 -13.81
C CYS A 74 -0.54 13.08 -13.34
N VAL A 75 -0.78 14.35 -12.98
CA VAL A 75 0.27 15.25 -12.46
C VAL A 75 0.83 14.76 -11.14
N ASN A 76 -0.03 14.28 -10.23
CA ASN A 76 0.40 13.71 -8.95
C ASN A 76 1.31 12.49 -9.17
N VAL A 77 0.92 11.56 -10.05
CA VAL A 77 1.75 10.40 -10.38
C VAL A 77 3.08 10.81 -11.02
N ALA A 78 3.05 11.74 -11.99
CA ALA A 78 4.27 12.25 -12.62
C ALA A 78 5.20 12.91 -11.59
N THR A 79 4.65 13.69 -10.67
CA THR A 79 5.42 14.35 -9.60
C THR A 79 6.04 13.31 -8.67
N ILE A 80 5.29 12.29 -8.25
CA ILE A 80 5.83 11.22 -7.40
C ILE A 80 6.94 10.47 -8.14
N TYR A 81 6.77 10.17 -9.43
CA TYR A 81 7.79 9.49 -10.23
C TYR A 81 9.07 10.31 -10.35
N LEU A 82 8.94 11.60 -10.70
CA LEU A 82 10.08 12.51 -10.86
C LEU A 82 10.78 12.81 -9.53
N VAL A 83 10.04 12.98 -8.44
CA VAL A 83 10.58 13.35 -7.12
C VAL A 83 11.09 12.13 -6.36
N ARG A 84 10.44 10.97 -6.46
CA ARG A 84 10.80 9.78 -5.68
C ARG A 84 11.65 8.76 -6.42
N GLY A 85 11.78 8.83 -7.75
CA GLY A 85 12.81 8.16 -8.55
C GLY A 85 13.00 6.64 -8.42
N ARG A 86 12.31 5.94 -7.52
CA ARG A 86 12.46 4.50 -7.25
C ARG A 86 11.17 3.96 -6.62
N TYR A 87 10.28 3.47 -7.46
CA TYR A 87 9.35 2.43 -7.03
C TYR A 87 10.17 1.13 -6.96
N ALA A 88 10.87 0.93 -5.85
CA ALA A 88 11.28 -0.42 -5.50
C ALA A 88 9.98 -1.20 -5.32
N VAL A 89 9.75 -2.13 -6.23
CA VAL A 89 8.69 -3.13 -6.20
C VAL A 89 8.73 -3.79 -4.82
N ALA A 90 7.87 -3.35 -3.93
CA ALA A 90 7.65 -3.92 -2.60
C ALA A 90 6.40 -4.81 -2.60
N GLU A 91 6.12 -5.45 -3.74
CA GLU A 91 5.42 -6.73 -3.75
C GLU A 91 6.51 -7.80 -3.88
N ALA A 92 6.70 -8.51 -2.78
CA ALA A 92 7.70 -9.55 -2.60
C ALA A 92 7.54 -10.69 -3.62
N PRO A 93 8.63 -11.30 -4.11
CA PRO A 93 8.58 -12.69 -4.49
C PRO A 93 8.56 -13.51 -3.20
N ILE A 94 7.37 -13.68 -2.64
CA ILE A 94 7.03 -14.87 -1.83
C ILE A 94 6.89 -16.13 -2.72
N ALA A 95 7.48 -16.14 -3.93
CA ALA A 95 7.28 -17.17 -4.95
C ALA A 95 8.50 -17.38 -5.89
N ALA A 96 9.73 -17.11 -5.46
CA ALA A 96 10.97 -17.56 -6.11
C ALA A 96 12.05 -17.64 -5.01
N GLU A 97 12.58 -18.77 -4.54
CA GLU A 97 12.73 -20.08 -5.15
C GLU A 97 12.90 -21.08 -3.97
N PHE A 98 11.90 -21.91 -3.69
CA PHE A 98 12.16 -23.23 -3.13
C PHE A 98 12.40 -24.13 -4.34
N ASP A 99 13.64 -24.16 -4.82
CA ASP A 99 14.11 -25.17 -5.76
C ASP A 99 15.08 -26.10 -5.02
N PRO A 100 14.69 -27.36 -4.74
CA PRO A 100 15.57 -28.32 -4.13
C PRO A 100 16.36 -29.05 -5.24
N ASP A 101 17.52 -28.53 -5.66
CA ASP A 101 18.48 -29.34 -6.44
C ASP A 101 19.95 -29.19 -5.95
N PRO A 102 20.66 -30.29 -5.62
CA PRO A 102 21.84 -30.30 -4.77
C PRO A 102 23.16 -30.48 -5.56
N LYS A 103 23.47 -29.61 -6.53
CA LYS A 103 24.66 -29.80 -7.40
C LYS A 103 25.54 -28.59 -7.71
N SER A 104 25.56 -27.54 -6.88
CA SER A 104 26.47 -26.39 -7.07
C SER A 104 27.41 -26.10 -5.90
N GLN A 105 27.99 -27.15 -5.27
CA GLN A 105 29.17 -27.03 -4.38
C GLN A 105 30.16 -28.20 -4.55
N SER A 106 30.24 -28.78 -5.75
CA SER A 106 31.31 -29.70 -6.11
C SER A 106 32.46 -28.92 -6.78
N ASN A 107 33.39 -28.40 -6.00
CA ASN A 107 34.76 -28.26 -6.47
C ASN A 107 35.71 -29.03 -5.53
N PRO A 108 36.01 -30.30 -5.84
CA PRO A 108 36.95 -31.12 -5.09
C PRO A 108 38.24 -31.28 -5.90
N THR A 109 39.11 -30.26 -6.01
CA THR A 109 40.46 -30.48 -6.56
C THR A 109 41.47 -29.45 -6.04
N SER A 110 41.85 -29.60 -4.78
CA SER A 110 43.22 -29.33 -4.32
C SER A 110 43.54 -30.32 -3.21
N LEU A 111 43.65 -31.59 -3.58
CA LEU A 111 44.18 -32.66 -2.74
C LEU A 111 45.43 -33.20 -3.42
N THR A 112 46.50 -33.26 -2.63
CA THR A 112 47.66 -34.16 -2.73
C THR A 112 48.92 -33.66 -3.45
N THR A 113 49.89 -33.26 -2.63
CA THR A 113 51.25 -33.83 -2.64
C THR A 113 51.76 -33.74 -1.18
N ASP A 114 51.50 -34.74 -0.33
CA ASP A 114 52.35 -35.90 0.00
C ASP A 114 53.77 -35.56 0.52
N GLY A 115 54.08 -35.97 1.76
CA GLY A 115 55.45 -36.27 2.22
C GLY A 115 56.01 -35.44 3.39
N PRO A 116 56.95 -35.98 4.20
CA PRO A 116 56.91 -35.92 5.68
C PRO A 116 57.78 -34.84 6.35
N ALA A 117 57.51 -34.61 7.64
CA ALA A 117 58.13 -33.64 8.55
C ALA A 117 59.68 -33.67 8.60
N PRO A 118 60.30 -32.51 8.91
CA PRO A 118 61.50 -32.47 9.74
C PRO A 118 61.26 -31.69 11.03
N SER A 119 61.42 -32.40 12.14
CA SER A 119 61.62 -31.91 13.51
C SER A 119 63.00 -31.25 13.68
N VAL A 120 63.08 -29.97 14.05
CA VAL A 120 64.26 -29.38 14.75
C VAL A 120 63.82 -28.20 15.65
N PRO A 121 64.31 -28.10 16.89
CA PRO A 121 63.84 -27.18 17.94
C PRO A 121 64.65 -25.88 17.96
N ASN A 122 64.15 -24.81 18.56
CA ASN A 122 64.99 -23.77 19.18
C ASN A 122 64.20 -22.96 20.21
N GLY A 123 64.67 -23.01 21.46
CA GLY A 123 64.21 -22.17 22.55
C GLY A 123 64.80 -20.76 22.50
N VAL A 124 64.09 -19.84 23.15
CA VAL A 124 64.53 -18.58 23.76
C VAL A 124 63.30 -18.09 24.53
N THR A 125 63.22 -18.42 25.83
CA THR A 125 63.49 -17.49 26.94
C THR A 125 62.75 -16.15 26.78
N ALA A 126 61.52 -16.09 27.33
CA ALA A 126 60.95 -14.85 27.84
C ALA A 126 60.97 -14.96 29.36
N GLU A 127 62.00 -14.38 29.98
CA GLU A 127 61.88 -13.78 31.31
C GLU A 127 61.04 -12.50 31.21
#